data_AF-A0A931Q7C0-F1
#
_entry.id   AF-A0A931Q7C0-F1
#
_cell.length_a   1.000
_cell.length_b   1.000
_cell.length_c   1.000
_cell.angle_alpha   90.00
_cell.angle_beta   90.00
_cell.angle_gamma   90.00
#
_symmetry.space_group_name_H-M   'P 1'
#
loop_
_entity.id
_entity.type
_entity.pdbx_description
1 polymer ?
#
loop_
_entity_poly.entity_id
_entity_poly.type
_entity_poly.pdbx_seq_one_letter_code
_entity_poly.pdbx_strand_id
1 'polypeptide(L)'
;MAAAFPCLSKPLKNIQARLVDPLPVIRGYVYFHEFAGSFSLKNVAPAILGNEYRYSGEVKDGTEAQLSFLRLTTEEMTPPEREKLRNALLAYCRQDTQSLVKLVEWLFKTGAK
;
A
#
# COMPACT_ATOMS: atom_id res chain seq x y z
N MET A 1 19.13 -8.59 -4.82
CA MET A 1 19.21 -7.13 -5.07
C MET A 1 20.59 -6.56 -4.77
N ALA A 2 21.09 -6.60 -3.51
CA ALA A 2 22.42 -6.06 -3.18
C ALA A 2 23.60 -6.70 -3.93
N ALA A 3 23.51 -8.01 -4.24
CA ALA A 3 24.52 -8.71 -5.03
C ALA A 3 24.61 -8.23 -6.49
N ALA A 4 23.52 -7.65 -7.04
CA ALA A 4 23.50 -7.13 -8.40
C ALA A 4 24.12 -5.73 -8.52
N PHE A 5 24.31 -5.02 -7.40
CA PHE A 5 24.89 -3.67 -7.36
C PHE A 5 25.98 -3.59 -6.29
N PRO A 6 27.19 -4.11 -6.56
CA PRO A 6 28.27 -4.22 -5.56
C PRO A 6 28.59 -2.89 -4.86
N CYS A 7 28.64 -1.78 -5.61
CA CYS A 7 28.87 -0.44 -5.09
C CYS A 7 27.77 0.07 -4.12
N LEU A 8 26.54 -0.44 -4.23
CA LEU A 8 25.41 -0.11 -3.37
C LEU A 8 25.08 -1.21 -2.35
N SER A 9 25.89 -2.27 -2.27
CA SER A 9 25.58 -3.46 -1.48
C SER A 9 25.37 -3.12 0.01
N LYS A 10 26.27 -2.31 0.59
CA LYS A 10 26.18 -1.89 1.99
C LYS A 10 24.94 -1.05 2.29
N PRO A 11 24.65 0.07 1.57
CA PRO A 11 23.42 0.83 1.81
C PRO A 11 22.14 0.02 1.56
N LEU A 12 22.09 -0.83 0.54
CA LEU A 12 20.92 -1.66 0.27
C LEU A 12 20.66 -2.69 1.38
N LYS A 13 21.70 -3.34 1.92
CA LYS A 13 21.57 -4.24 3.07
C LYS A 13 21.07 -3.52 4.32
N ASN A 14 21.51 -2.29 4.55
CA ASN A 14 21.04 -1.48 5.68
C ASN A 14 19.56 -1.12 5.56
N ILE A 15 19.06 -0.83 4.35
CA ILE A 15 17.63 -0.61 4.10
C ILE A 15 16.88 -1.92 4.34
N GLN A 16 17.33 -3.02 3.75
CA GLN A 16 16.70 -4.34 3.90
C GLN A 16 16.53 -4.74 5.37
N ALA A 17 17.56 -4.54 6.20
CA ALA A 17 17.52 -4.87 7.63
C ALA A 17 16.46 -4.08 8.42
N ARG A 18 15.97 -2.97 7.88
CA ARG A 18 14.94 -2.11 8.49
C ARG A 18 13.55 -2.28 7.88
N LEU A 19 13.43 -3.04 6.79
CA LEU A 19 12.14 -3.33 6.17
C LEU A 19 11.45 -4.44 6.95
N VAL A 20 10.29 -4.11 7.51
CA VAL A 20 9.45 -5.04 8.24
C VAL A 20 8.11 -5.11 7.53
N ASP A 21 7.68 -6.33 7.21
CA ASP A 21 6.36 -6.58 6.63
C ASP A 21 5.37 -6.92 7.76
N PRO A 22 4.28 -6.15 7.95
CA PRO A 22 3.26 -6.47 8.94
C PRO A 22 2.32 -7.61 8.51
N LEU A 23 2.28 -7.97 7.23
CA LEU A 23 1.34 -8.97 6.70
C LEU A 23 1.44 -10.36 7.36
N PRO A 24 2.64 -10.92 7.65
CA PRO A 24 2.76 -12.21 8.33
C PRO A 24 2.10 -12.21 9.71
N VAL A 25 2.22 -11.11 10.46
CA VAL A 25 1.59 -10.96 11.79
C VAL A 25 0.08 -10.93 11.65
N ILE A 26 -0.44 -10.10 10.73
CA ILE A 26 -1.89 -10.01 10.50
C ILE A 26 -2.44 -11.38 10.07
N ARG A 27 -1.82 -12.06 9.10
CA ARG A 27 -2.27 -13.39 8.63
C ARG A 27 -2.23 -14.47 9.71
N GLY A 28 -1.25 -14.42 10.60
CA GLY A 28 -1.08 -15.44 11.63
C GLY A 28 -2.07 -15.31 12.79
N TYR A 29 -2.51 -14.09 13.10
CA TYR A 29 -3.13 -13.80 14.40
C TYR A 29 -4.40 -12.94 14.33
N VAL A 30 -4.75 -12.37 13.18
CA VAL A 30 -5.88 -11.45 13.05
C VAL A 30 -6.79 -11.87 11.90
N TYR A 31 -8.06 -12.10 12.20
CA TYR A 31 -9.05 -12.41 11.17
C TYR A 31 -10.41 -11.80 11.49
N PHE A 32 -10.99 -11.13 10.51
CA PHE A 32 -12.34 -10.57 10.55
C PHE A 32 -13.15 -11.16 9.38
N HIS A 33 -14.47 -11.30 9.55
CA HIS A 33 -15.34 -11.83 8.50
C HIS A 33 -15.24 -11.00 7.21
N GLU A 34 -15.09 -9.69 7.37
CA GLU A 34 -14.96 -8.67 6.32
C GLU A 34 -13.70 -8.84 5.46
N PHE A 35 -12.70 -9.62 5.90
CA PHE A 35 -11.54 -9.94 5.07
C PHE A 35 -11.95 -10.76 3.84
N ALA A 36 -13.01 -11.58 3.98
CA ALA A 36 -13.52 -12.46 2.94
C ALA A 36 -12.42 -13.35 2.32
N GLY A 37 -11.52 -13.89 3.16
CA GLY A 37 -10.38 -14.70 2.74
C GLY A 37 -9.22 -13.93 2.09
N SER A 38 -9.32 -12.60 1.96
CA SER A 38 -8.29 -11.75 1.37
C SER A 38 -7.69 -10.81 2.41
N PHE A 39 -6.36 -10.79 2.46
CA PHE A 39 -5.57 -9.90 3.31
C PHE A 39 -5.05 -8.68 2.53
N SER A 40 -5.76 -8.29 1.46
CA SER A 40 -5.46 -7.04 0.77
C SER A 40 -5.69 -5.84 1.70
N LEU A 41 -4.90 -4.78 1.54
CA LEU A 41 -5.03 -3.57 2.35
C LEU A 41 -6.44 -2.95 2.25
N LYS A 42 -7.06 -3.07 1.07
CA LYS A 42 -8.45 -2.67 0.79
C LYS A 42 -9.50 -3.35 1.65
N ASN A 43 -9.26 -4.60 2.06
CA ASN A 43 -10.17 -5.35 2.93
C ASN A 43 -9.77 -5.20 4.40
N VAL A 44 -8.48 -5.30 4.69
CA VAL A 44 -7.95 -5.30 6.06
C VAL A 44 -8.10 -3.94 6.73
N ALA A 45 -7.75 -2.85 6.04
CA ALA A 45 -7.78 -1.52 6.63
C ALA A 45 -9.18 -1.11 7.11
N PRO A 46 -10.25 -1.18 6.29
CA PRO A 46 -11.57 -0.77 6.76
C PRO A 46 -12.19 -1.72 7.79
N ALA A 47 -11.85 -3.01 7.75
CA ALA A 47 -12.34 -3.97 8.72
C ALA A 47 -11.75 -3.74 10.13
N ILE A 48 -10.47 -3.36 10.22
CA ILE A 48 -9.80 -3.11 11.50
C ILE A 48 -9.99 -1.66 11.98
N LEU A 49 -9.84 -0.69 11.07
CA LEU A 49 -9.74 0.72 11.41
C LEU A 49 -11.05 1.49 11.27
N GLY A 50 -12.02 0.99 10.50
CA GLY A 50 -13.30 1.65 10.25
C GLY A 50 -13.53 2.05 8.79
N ASN A 51 -14.79 2.39 8.48
CA ASN A 51 -15.25 2.65 7.12
C ASN A 51 -14.58 3.84 6.41
N GLU A 52 -13.99 4.77 7.16
CA GLU A 52 -13.22 5.90 6.64
C GLU A 52 -11.93 5.47 5.91
N TYR A 53 -11.46 4.25 6.15
CA TYR A 53 -10.30 3.67 5.44
C TYR A 53 -10.70 2.89 4.18
N ARG A 54 -11.98 2.94 3.77
CA ARG A 54 -12.41 2.35 2.50
C ARG A 54 -11.85 3.12 1.31
N TYR A 55 -11.40 2.37 0.32
CA TYR A 55 -10.84 2.92 -0.91
C TYR A 55 -11.95 3.51 -1.78
N SER A 56 -11.75 4.74 -2.22
CA SER A 56 -12.67 5.53 -3.05
C SER A 56 -11.89 6.38 -4.05
N GLY A 57 -12.58 7.03 -4.99
CA GLY A 57 -11.95 7.84 -6.05
C GLY A 57 -11.84 7.10 -7.38
N GLU A 58 -11.06 7.62 -8.33
CA GLU A 58 -10.93 7.04 -9.68
C GLU A 58 -10.02 5.81 -9.73
N VAL A 59 -9.10 5.67 -8.76
CA VAL A 59 -8.22 4.51 -8.60
C VAL A 59 -8.52 3.87 -7.25
N LYS A 60 -9.05 2.65 -7.25
CA LYS A 60 -9.61 2.01 -6.04
C LYS A 60 -8.96 0.67 -5.68
N ASP A 61 -8.09 0.15 -6.53
CA ASP A 61 -7.33 -1.06 -6.26
C ASP A 61 -5.97 -1.08 -6.97
N GLY A 62 -5.17 -2.08 -6.61
CA GLY A 62 -3.82 -2.22 -7.12
C GLY A 62 -3.73 -2.49 -8.62
N THR A 63 -4.76 -3.08 -9.24
CA THR A 63 -4.77 -3.33 -10.69
C THR A 63 -5.03 -2.02 -11.43
N GLU A 64 -6.03 -1.26 -11.01
CA GLU A 64 -6.30 0.07 -11.55
C GLU A 64 -5.12 1.01 -11.36
N ALA A 65 -4.43 0.95 -10.22
CA ALA A 65 -3.25 1.76 -9.94
C ALA A 65 -2.10 1.44 -10.93
N GLN A 66 -1.83 0.15 -11.17
CA GLN A 66 -0.82 -0.29 -12.12
C GLN A 66 -1.15 0.14 -13.55
N LEU A 67 -2.41 -0.05 -13.98
CA LEU A 67 -2.86 0.38 -15.31
C LEU A 67 -2.75 1.90 -15.45
N SER A 68 -3.19 2.66 -14.44
CA SER A 68 -3.11 4.12 -14.44
C SER A 68 -1.67 4.62 -14.55
N PHE A 69 -0.74 3.98 -13.83
CA PHE A 69 0.69 4.29 -13.92
C PHE A 69 1.27 3.95 -15.29
N LEU A 70 0.92 2.80 -15.85
CA LEU A 70 1.34 2.40 -17.20
C LEU A 70 0.87 3.43 -18.23
N ARG A 71 -0.40 3.85 -18.16
CA ARG A 71 -0.95 4.88 -19.05
C ARG A 71 -0.20 6.19 -18.95
N LEU A 72 0.07 6.68 -17.73
CA LEU A 72 0.85 7.91 -17.49
C LEU A 72 2.25 7.89 -18.13
N THR A 73 2.85 6.71 -18.26
CA THR A 73 4.22 6.53 -18.75
C THR A 73 4.32 6.16 -20.22
N THR A 74 3.26 5.64 -20.83
CA THR A 74 3.29 5.08 -22.19
C THR A 74 2.33 5.75 -23.17
N GLU A 75 1.23 6.33 -22.69
CA GLU A 75 0.22 6.96 -23.55
C GLU A 75 0.49 8.45 -23.75
N GLU A 76 0.22 8.94 -24.96
CA GLU A 76 0.07 10.38 -25.20
C GLU A 76 -1.27 10.84 -24.64
N MET A 77 -1.25 11.95 -23.90
CA MET A 77 -2.41 12.50 -23.19
C MET A 77 -2.32 14.01 -23.20
N THR A 78 -3.47 14.69 -23.16
CA THR A 78 -3.46 16.14 -22.96
C THR A 78 -2.95 16.49 -21.55
N PRO A 79 -2.37 17.68 -21.33
CA PRO A 79 -1.90 18.08 -20.01
C PRO A 79 -2.97 17.98 -18.90
N PRO A 80 -4.24 18.39 -19.11
CA PRO A 80 -5.29 18.25 -18.11
C PRO A 80 -5.61 16.78 -17.74
N GLU A 81 -5.68 15.88 -18.73
CA GLU A 81 -5.97 14.47 -18.48
C GLU A 81 -4.83 13.78 -17.72
N ARG A 82 -3.58 14.07 -18.10
CA ARG A 82 -2.39 13.58 -17.41
C ARG A 82 -2.38 14.01 -15.94
N GLU A 83 -2.68 15.28 -15.68
CA GLU A 83 -2.70 15.82 -14.31
C GLU A 83 -3.83 15.22 -13.48
N LYS A 84 -5.01 15.02 -14.07
CA LYS A 84 -6.13 14.37 -13.42
C LYS A 84 -5.78 12.93 -12.99
N LEU A 85 -5.25 12.12 -13.91
CA LEU A 85 -4.88 10.73 -13.65
C LEU A 85 -3.72 10.64 -12.63
N ARG A 86 -2.75 11.56 -12.71
CA ARG A 86 -1.67 11.68 -11.72
C ARG A 86 -2.21 11.95 -10.32
N ASN A 87 -3.14 12.89 -10.18
CA ASN A 87 -3.73 13.24 -8.89
C ASN A 87 -4.56 12.09 -8.30
N ALA A 88 -5.31 11.36 -9.14
CA ALA A 88 -6.01 10.16 -8.72
C ALA A 88 -5.04 9.08 -8.19
N LEU A 89 -3.94 8.82 -8.91
CA LEU A 89 -2.93 7.85 -8.48
C LEU A 89 -2.22 8.29 -7.18
N LEU A 90 -1.90 9.57 -7.04
CA LEU A 90 -1.30 10.12 -5.82
C LEU A 90 -2.25 10.00 -4.62
N ALA A 91 -3.56 10.23 -4.82
CA ALA A 91 -4.55 10.04 -3.77
C ALA A 91 -4.60 8.58 -3.29
N TYR A 92 -4.59 7.62 -4.22
CA TYR A 92 -4.51 6.19 -3.92
C TYR A 92 -3.22 5.85 -3.14
N CYS A 93 -2.05 6.30 -3.60
CA CYS A 93 -0.78 6.05 -2.91
C CYS A 93 -0.72 6.65 -1.50
N ARG A 94 -1.33 7.82 -1.29
CA ARG A 94 -1.46 8.43 0.04
C ARG A 94 -2.34 7.57 0.95
N GLN A 95 -3.46 7.06 0.44
CA GLN A 95 -4.35 6.17 1.19
C GLN A 95 -3.63 4.87 1.60
N ASP A 96 -2.91 4.22 0.67
CA ASP A 96 -2.10 3.02 0.97
C ASP A 96 -1.13 3.28 2.13
N THR A 97 -0.40 4.40 2.07
CA THR A 97 0.56 4.79 3.12
C THR A 97 -0.14 5.03 4.45
N GLN A 98 -1.24 5.78 4.45
CA GLN A 98 -1.99 6.10 5.67
C GLN A 98 -2.59 4.85 6.31
N SER A 99 -3.21 3.98 5.51
CA SER A 99 -3.76 2.70 5.96
C SER A 99 -2.69 1.83 6.60
N LEU A 100 -1.51 1.70 5.98
CA LEU A 100 -0.43 0.88 6.52
C LEU A 100 0.10 1.42 7.85
N VAL A 101 0.33 2.74 7.94
CA VAL A 101 0.77 3.40 9.19
C VAL A 101 -0.23 3.15 10.32
N LYS A 102 -1.53 3.33 10.04
CA LYS A 102 -2.59 3.19 11.05
C LYS A 102 -2.78 1.74 11.48
N LEU A 103 -2.64 0.78 10.57
CA LEU A 103 -2.64 -0.65 10.92
C LEU A 103 -1.46 -1.03 11.81
N VAL A 104 -0.26 -0.51 11.51
CA VAL A 104 0.93 -0.76 12.34
C VAL A 104 0.76 -0.13 13.73
N GLU A 105 0.26 1.11 13.82
CA GLU A 105 -0.09 1.74 15.10
C GLU A 105 -1.10 0.90 15.90
N TRP A 106 -2.11 0.35 15.22
CA TRP A 106 -3.09 -0.54 15.84
C TRP A 106 -2.47 -1.85 16.34
N LEU A 107 -1.57 -2.47 15.58
CA LEU A 107 -0.84 -3.68 15.99
C LEU A 107 -0.02 -3.43 17.26
N PHE A 108 0.72 -2.33 17.33
CA PHE A 108 1.50 -1.98 18.52
C PHE A 108 0.62 -1.75 19.76
N LYS A 109 -0.55 -1.13 19.60
CA LYS A 109 -1.49 -0.92 20.72
C LYS A 109 -2.12 -2.22 21.22
N THR A 110 -2.41 -3.15 20.31
CA THR A 110 -3.09 -4.42 20.64
C THR A 110 -2.13 -5.47 21.19
N GLY A 111 -0.87 -5.50 20.72
CA GLY A 111 0.16 -6.44 21.20
C GLY A 111 0.90 -6.04 22.48
N ALA A 112 0.68 -4.81 22.98
CA ALA A 112 1.26 -4.32 24.24
C ALA A 112 0.39 -4.63 25.49
N LYS A 113 -0.58 -5.53 25.34
CA LYS A 113 -1.39 -6.11 26.44
C LYS A 113 -1.08 -7.59 26.56
#